data_AF-A0A6C0VEM4-F1
#
_entry.id   AF-A0A6C0VEM4-F1
#
_cell.length_a   1.000
_cell.length_b   1.000
_cell.length_c   1.000
_cell.angle_alpha   90.00
_cell.angle_beta   90.00
_cell.angle_gamma   90.00
#
_symmetry.space_group_name_H-M   'P 1'
#
loop_
_entity.id
_entity.type
_entity.pdbx_description
1 polymer ?
#
loop_
_entity_poly.entity_id
_entity_poly.type
_entity_poly.pdbx_seq_one_letter_code
_entity_poly.pdbx_strand_id
1 'polypeptide(L)' 'KVIEGRVTDGIDYLTADEEDRFVIAQANAPLKEDDVFAEARVLVRRRGGEIDYIPGDEVDYMDVSPRQM' A
#
# COMPACT_ATOMS: atom_id res chain seq x y z
N LYS A 1 -2.86 -6.58 2.81
CA LYS A 1 -1.43 -6.98 2.63
C LYS A 1 -1.12 -7.10 1.14
N VAL A 2 0.09 -6.79 0.69
CA VAL A 2 0.51 -6.91 -0.72
C VAL A 2 1.61 -7.96 -0.84
N ILE A 3 1.56 -8.81 -1.87
CA ILE A 3 2.56 -9.84 -2.16
C ILE A 3 2.89 -9.79 -3.65
N GLU A 4 4.16 -9.54 -4.00
CA GLU A 4 4.64 -9.46 -5.39
C GLU A 4 3.80 -8.49 -6.25
N GLY A 5 3.42 -7.35 -5.69
CA GLY A 5 2.62 -6.32 -6.36
C GLY A 5 1.12 -6.63 -6.48
N ARG A 6 0.66 -7.73 -5.89
CA ARG A 6 -0.75 -8.11 -5.82
C ARG A 6 -1.35 -7.82 -4.45
N VAL A 7 -2.46 -7.09 -4.42
CA VAL A 7 -3.24 -6.83 -3.21
C VAL A 7 -3.99 -8.10 -2.80
N THR A 8 -4.02 -8.36 -1.49
CA THR A 8 -4.68 -9.54 -0.91
C THR A 8 -5.68 -9.12 0.15
N ASP A 9 -6.68 -9.97 0.40
CA ASP A 9 -7.68 -9.82 1.47
C ASP A 9 -7.11 -10.02 2.89
N GLY A 10 -5.80 -10.23 3.03
CA GLY A 10 -5.13 -10.33 4.33
C GLY A 10 -5.10 -8.98 5.05
N ILE A 11 -5.86 -8.88 6.14
CA ILE A 11 -5.90 -7.70 7.01
C ILE A 11 -5.01 -7.95 8.23
N ASP A 12 -3.97 -7.14 8.36
CA ASP A 12 -3.09 -7.10 9.53
C ASP A 12 -3.35 -5.77 10.28
N TYR A 13 -3.42 -5.84 11.60
CA TYR A 13 -3.51 -4.64 12.45
C TYR A 13 -2.09 -4.25 12.85
N LEU A 14 -1.65 -3.07 12.42
CA LEU A 14 -0.33 -2.54 12.72
C LEU A 14 -0.44 -1.40 13.73
N THR A 15 0.48 -1.36 14.69
CA THR A 15 0.67 -0.16 15.51
C THR A 15 1.44 0.91 14.73
N ALA A 16 1.40 2.17 15.19
CA ALA A 16 2.07 3.29 14.50
C ALA A 16 3.57 3.04 14.28
N ASP A 17 4.26 2.51 15.29
CA ASP A 17 5.69 2.17 15.20
C ASP A 17 5.97 1.03 14.21
N GLU A 18 5.02 0.11 14.06
CA GLU A 18 5.15 -0.99 13.10
C GLU A 18 4.91 -0.50 11.68
N GLU A 19 3.90 0.35 11.47
CA GLU A 19 3.52 0.96 10.20
C GLU A 19 4.70 1.71 9.55
N ASP A 20 5.46 2.44 10.37
CA ASP A 20 6.65 3.20 9.98
C ASP A 20 7.76 2.36 9.32
N ARG A 21 7.72 1.02 9.45
CA ARG A 21 8.69 0.10 8.85
C ARG A 21 8.30 -0.40 7.47
N PHE A 22 7.07 -0.13 7.04
CA PHE A 22 6.50 -0.64 5.81
C PHE A 22 6.18 0.47 4.82
N VAL A 23 6.03 0.10 3.55
CA VAL A 23 5.56 1.00 2.52
C VAL A 23 4.08 0.75 2.23
N ILE A 24 3.27 1.80 2.38
CA ILE A 24 1.80 1.68 2.37
C ILE A 24 1.20 2.46 1.21
N ALA A 25 0.55 1.74 0.30
CA ALA A 25 -0.24 2.32 -0.76
C ALA A 25 -1.58 2.86 -0.24
N GLN A 26 -2.06 3.92 -0.87
CA GLN A 26 -3.37 4.47 -0.56
C GLN A 26 -4.50 3.55 -1.07
N ALA A 27 -5.62 3.54 -0.35
CA ALA A 27 -6.79 2.72 -0.68
C ALA A 27 -7.45 3.04 -2.05
N ASN A 28 -7.16 4.22 -2.61
CA ASN A 28 -7.67 4.67 -3.92
C ASN A 28 -6.70 4.38 -5.08
N ALA A 29 -5.58 3.70 -4.84
CA ALA A 29 -4.67 3.29 -5.90
C ALA A 29 -5.41 2.39 -6.93
N PRO A 30 -5.34 2.69 -8.23
CA PRO A 30 -6.07 1.92 -9.24
C PRO A 30 -5.48 0.51 -9.35
N LEU A 31 -6.35 -0.50 -9.31
CA LEU A 31 -6.02 -1.90 -9.47
C LEU A 31 -6.61 -2.45 -10.77
N LYS A 32 -5.99 -3.51 -11.30
CA LYS A 32 -6.50 -4.33 -12.39
C LYS A 32 -7.47 -5.38 -11.85
N GLU A 33 -8.11 -6.13 -12.77
CA GLU A 33 -9.05 -7.21 -12.42
C GLU A 33 -8.41 -8.37 -11.63
N ASP A 34 -7.08 -8.49 -11.63
CA ASP A 34 -6.31 -9.49 -10.90
C ASP A 34 -5.75 -8.98 -9.56
N ASP A 35 -6.20 -7.81 -9.09
CA ASP A 35 -5.76 -7.13 -7.87
C ASP A 35 -4.29 -6.67 -7.90
N VAL A 36 -3.69 -6.59 -9.09
CA VAL A 36 -2.37 -5.98 -9.30
C VAL A 36 -2.52 -4.49 -9.56
N PHE A 37 -1.57 -3.67 -9.10
CA PHE A 37 -1.57 -2.24 -9.41
C PHE A 37 -1.64 -1.96 -10.92
N ALA A 38 -2.54 -1.07 -11.31
CA ALA A 38 -2.73 -0.70 -12.72
C ALA A 38 -1.62 0.21 -13.24
N GLU A 39 -1.03 1.01 -12.35
CA GLU A 39 0.05 1.94 -12.66
C GLU A 39 1.43 1.33 -12.40
N ALA A 40 2.44 1.77 -13.16
CA ALA A 40 3.82 1.32 -13.00
C ALA A 40 4.48 1.84 -11.70
N ARG A 41 4.00 2.98 -11.19
CA ARG A 41 4.41 3.54 -9.90
C ARG A 41 3.18 3.89 -9.10
N VAL A 42 3.17 3.54 -7.83
CA VAL A 42 2.06 3.70 -6.90
C VAL A 42 2.42 4.78 -5.90
N LEU A 43 1.45 5.66 -5.60
CA LEU A 43 1.58 6.65 -4.53
C LEU A 43 1.54 5.94 -3.17
N VAL A 44 2.60 6.13 -2.39
CA VAL A 44 2.76 5.48 -1.09
C VAL A 44 3.10 6.49 0.00
N ARG A 45 2.76 6.14 1.24
CA ARG A 45 3.32 6.76 2.43
C ARG A 45 4.42 5.88 3.02
N ARG A 46 5.46 6.52 3.51
CA ARG A 46 6.58 5.92 4.24
C ARG A 46 6.72 6.56 5.62
N ARG A 47 7.69 6.05 6.38
CA ARG A 47 8.08 6.53 7.70
C ARG A 47 8.00 8.05 7.83
N GLY A 48 7.34 8.52 8.88
CA GLY A 48 7.24 9.96 9.17
C GLY A 48 6.33 10.75 8.22
N GLY A 49 5.49 10.07 7.42
CA GLY A 49 4.51 10.70 6.54
C GLY A 49 5.07 11.20 5.22
N GLU A 50 6.28 10.77 4.84
CA GLU A 50 6.85 11.06 3.53
C GLU A 50 6.02 10.37 2.44
N ILE A 51 5.77 11.11 1.35
CA ILE A 51 5.01 10.64 0.20
C ILE A 51 5.98 10.39 -0.95
N ASP A 52 5.92 9.22 -1.56
CA ASP A 52 6.76 8.83 -2.69
C ASP A 52 5.96 8.03 -3.73
N TYR A 53 6.52 7.86 -4.92
CA TYR A 53 6.00 7.00 -5.98
C TYR A 53 6.95 5.83 -6.19
N ILE A 54 6.50 4.59 -5.99
CA ILE A 54 7.40 3.43 -6.07
C ILE A 54 6.82 2.33 -6.95
N PRO A 55 7.63 1.41 -7.48
CA PRO A 55 7.12 0.21 -8.13
C PRO A 55 6.13 -0.55 -7.25
N GLY A 56 5.05 -1.08 -7.84
CA GLY A 56 3.98 -1.75 -7.09
C GLY A 56 4.44 -3.02 -6.35
N ASP A 57 5.49 -3.67 -6.84
CA ASP A 57 6.14 -4.84 -6.23
C ASP A 57 6.99 -4.51 -5.00
N GLU A 58 7.32 -3.23 -4.78
CA GLU A 58 7.97 -2.73 -3.56
C GLU A 58 6.96 -2.29 -2.48
N VAL A 59 5.66 -2.41 -2.73
CA VAL A 59 4.60 -2.08 -1.76
C VAL A 59 4.36 -3.26 -0.81
N ASP A 60 4.35 -3.01 0.50
CA ASP A 60 4.09 -4.03 1.52
C ASP A 60 2.60 -4.13 1.90
N TYR A 61 1.95 -2.97 2.06
CA TYR A 61 0.58 -2.86 2.55
C TYR A 61 -0.23 -1.83 1.76
N MET A 62 -1.55 -1.91 1.91
CA MET A 62 -2.50 -0.96 1.33
C MET A 62 -3.54 -0.64 2.40
N ASP A 63 -3.93 0.63 2.50
CA ASP A 63 -5.03 1.05 3.39
C ASP A 63 -6.32 0.31 3.03
N VAL A 64 -7.10 -0.07 4.06
CA VAL A 64 -8.37 -0.77 3.82
C VAL A 64 -9.50 0.19 3.40
N SER A 65 -9.34 1.50 3.67
CA SER A 65 -10.35 2.49 3.34
C SER A 65 -9.75 3.87 3.08
N PRO A 66 -10.27 4.64 2.10
CA PRO A 66 -9.91 6.06 1.92
C PRO A 66 -10.23 6.95 3.12
N ARG A 67 -11.01 6.45 4.09
CA ARG A 67 -11.41 7.16 5.32
C ARG A 67 -10.49 6.85 6.51
N GLN A 68 -9.43 6.07 6.31
CA GLN A 68 -8.51 5.66 7.36
C GLN A 68 -7.46 6.74 7.71
N MET A 69 -7.40 7.82 6.92
CA MET A 69 -6.61 9.02 7.20
C MET A 69 -7.32 9.97 8.17
#